data_AF-A0A524NB49-F1
#
_entry.id   AF-A0A524NB49-F1
#
_cell.length_a   1.000
_cell.length_b   1.000
_cell.length_c   1.000
_cell.angle_alpha   90.00
_cell.angle_beta   90.00
_cell.angle_gamma   90.00
#
_symmetry.space_group_name_H-M   'P 1'
#
loop_
_entity.id
_entity.type
_entity.pdbx_description
1 polymer ?
#
loop_
_entity_poly.entity_id
_entity_poly.type
_entity_poly.pdbx_seq_one_letter_code
_entity_poly.pdbx_strand_id
1 'polypeptide(L)'
;MRDLPMIISVDDHVIEPATVWSDRLPAKYLDVGPRIVRAPVKEMEFIGGKFAAIPGEPGDPGEAVDWWFYEDLRRPLLRLDTAVGYAREDITLKGITYADMRP
;
A
#
# COMPACT_ATOMS: atom_id res chain seq x y z
N MET A 1 -1.36 -29.49 -21.09
CA MET A 1 -1.33 -28.77 -19.79
C MET A 1 -0.74 -29.73 -18.78
N ARG A 2 0.25 -29.34 -17.97
CA ARG A 2 0.78 -30.24 -16.92
C ARG A 2 -0.19 -30.22 -15.75
N ASP A 3 -0.50 -31.39 -15.21
CA ASP A 3 -1.29 -31.50 -13.99
C ASP A 3 -0.41 -31.06 -12.82
N LEU A 4 -0.75 -29.94 -12.20
CA LEU A 4 -0.04 -29.43 -11.04
C LEU A 4 -0.71 -29.99 -9.79
N PRO A 5 0.05 -30.38 -8.75
CA PRO A 5 -0.54 -30.81 -7.49
C PRO A 5 -1.36 -29.67 -6.88
N MET A 6 -2.46 -30.01 -6.22
CA MET A 6 -3.16 -29.06 -5.37
C MET A 6 -2.22 -28.64 -4.23
N ILE A 7 -2.10 -27.33 -4.03
CA ILE A 7 -1.34 -26.74 -2.93
C ILE A 7 -2.27 -25.96 -2.02
N ILE A 8 -1.87 -25.79 -0.76
CA ILE A 8 -2.53 -24.91 0.20
C ILE A 8 -1.59 -23.72 0.43
N SER A 9 -2.05 -22.50 0.15
CA SER A 9 -1.37 -21.29 0.60
C SER A 9 -1.64 -21.11 2.09
N VAL A 10 -0.59 -20.93 2.87
CA VAL A 10 -0.67 -20.78 4.33
C VAL A 10 -0.46 -19.34 4.80
N ASP A 11 -0.18 -18.43 3.86
CA ASP A 11 0.17 -17.04 4.16
C ASP A 11 -0.27 -16.12 3.00
N ASP A 12 -1.60 -15.94 2.90
CA ASP A 12 -2.20 -14.97 1.98
C ASP A 12 -2.56 -13.70 2.75
N HIS A 13 -2.37 -12.55 2.09
CA HIS A 13 -2.74 -11.24 2.63
C HIS A 13 -3.76 -10.56 1.73
N VAL A 14 -4.57 -9.70 2.34
CA VAL A 14 -5.55 -8.87 1.64
C VAL A 14 -5.24 -7.40 1.87
N ILE A 15 -5.67 -6.55 0.94
CA ILE A 15 -5.73 -5.11 1.16
C ILE A 15 -7.18 -4.76 1.44
N GLU A 16 -7.44 -4.16 2.59
CA GLU A 16 -8.78 -3.74 2.99
C GLU A 16 -9.23 -2.49 2.23
N PRO A 17 -10.55 -2.24 2.15
CA PRO A 17 -11.07 -0.96 1.68
C PRO A 17 -10.45 0.21 2.45
N ALA A 18 -10.15 1.31 1.74
CA ALA A 18 -9.53 2.52 2.30
C ALA A 18 -10.22 3.07 3.56
N THR A 19 -11.52 2.81 3.71
CA THR A 19 -12.37 3.34 4.79
C THR A 19 -12.60 2.34 5.93
N VAL A 20 -12.03 1.12 5.87
CA VAL A 20 -12.38 0.03 6.80
C VAL A 20 -12.36 0.45 8.27
N TRP A 21 -11.36 1.27 8.65
CA TRP A 21 -11.17 1.78 10.00
C TRP A 21 -11.96 3.04 10.28
N SER A 22 -12.02 4.01 9.35
CA SER A 22 -12.81 5.23 9.54
C SER A 22 -14.31 4.93 9.70
N ASP A 23 -14.79 3.84 9.10
CA ASP A 23 -16.18 3.41 9.18
C ASP A 23 -16.53 2.70 10.51
N ARG A 24 -15.53 2.20 11.25
CA ARG A 24 -15.74 1.26 12.36
C ARG A 24 -15.16 1.72 13.70
N LEU A 25 -14.15 2.59 13.68
CA LEU A 25 -13.53 3.07 14.91
C LEU A 25 -14.45 4.07 15.65
N PRO A 26 -14.48 4.03 16.99
CA PRO A 26 -15.06 5.10 17.79
C PRO A 26 -14.45 6.45 17.42
N ALA A 27 -15.27 7.51 17.43
CA ALA A 27 -14.86 8.86 17.01
C ALA A 27 -13.55 9.35 17.65
N LYS A 28 -13.33 9.04 18.95
CA LYS A 28 -12.11 9.40 19.69
C LYS A 28 -10.81 8.80 19.14
N TYR A 29 -10.87 7.82 18.24
CA TYR A 29 -9.71 7.16 17.65
C TYR A 29 -9.50 7.48 16.17
N LEU A 30 -10.40 8.22 15.51
CA LEU A 30 -10.31 8.46 14.08
C LEU A 30 -9.02 9.20 13.67
N ASP A 31 -8.49 10.07 14.56
CA ASP A 31 -7.27 10.83 14.30
C ASP A 31 -5.98 10.01 14.43
N VAL A 32 -6.01 8.93 15.21
CA VAL A 32 -4.83 8.11 15.53
C VAL A 32 -4.87 6.73 14.87
N GLY A 33 -6.06 6.25 14.51
CA GLY A 33 -6.26 4.98 13.84
C GLY A 33 -5.76 4.95 12.40
N PRO A 34 -5.68 3.75 11.78
CA PRO A 34 -5.20 3.61 10.42
C PRO A 34 -6.13 4.33 9.44
N ARG A 35 -5.54 5.13 8.54
CA ARG A 35 -6.28 5.87 7.52
C ARG A 35 -5.44 6.04 6.27
N ILE A 36 -6.12 6.21 5.14
CA ILE A 36 -5.47 6.54 3.87
C ILE A 36 -5.21 8.04 3.78
N VAL A 37 -3.97 8.39 3.47
CA VAL A 37 -3.54 9.75 3.13
C VAL A 37 -2.92 9.73 1.74
N ARG A 38 -3.32 10.68 0.88
CA ARG A 38 -2.74 10.84 -0.44
C ARG A 38 -1.63 11.88 -0.39
N ALA A 39 -0.41 11.47 -0.75
CA ALA A 39 0.77 12.31 -0.75
C ALA A 39 1.80 11.80 -1.77
N PRO A 40 2.65 12.68 -2.34
CA PRO A 40 3.78 12.23 -3.13
C PRO A 40 4.80 11.49 -2.25
N VAL A 41 5.77 10.84 -2.88
CA VAL A 41 6.90 10.19 -2.19
C VAL A 41 8.06 11.19 -2.15
N LYS A 42 8.52 11.54 -0.94
CA LYS A 42 9.73 12.36 -0.77
C LYS A 42 10.98 11.51 -0.87
N GLU A 43 11.02 10.42 -0.11
CA GLU A 43 12.14 9.48 -0.07
C GLU A 43 11.60 8.05 -0.01
N MET A 44 12.26 7.13 -0.72
CA MET A 44 11.95 5.70 -0.66
C MET A 44 13.21 4.90 -0.97
N GLU A 45 13.67 4.13 0.01
CA GLU A 45 14.91 3.38 -0.07
C GLU A 45 14.72 1.95 0.42
N PHE A 46 15.47 1.03 -0.19
CA PHE A 46 15.57 -0.35 0.25
C PHE A 46 17.04 -0.71 0.41
N ILE A 47 17.55 -0.61 1.64
CA ILE A 47 18.96 -0.82 1.96
C ILE A 47 19.08 -1.95 2.98
N GLY A 48 19.81 -3.01 2.62
CA GLY A 48 20.10 -4.12 3.53
C GLY A 48 18.87 -4.86 4.06
N GLY A 49 17.79 -4.93 3.27
CA GLY A 49 16.53 -5.58 3.69
C GLY A 49 15.57 -4.66 4.44
N LYS A 50 15.96 -3.41 4.72
CA LYS A 50 15.11 -2.41 5.35
C LYS A 50 14.47 -1.52 4.30
N PHE A 51 13.14 -1.56 4.22
CA PHE A 51 12.35 -0.60 3.46
C PHE A 51 12.05 0.62 4.33
N ALA A 52 12.43 1.81 3.86
CA ALA A 52 12.10 3.08 4.48
C ALA A 52 11.46 4.00 3.44
N ALA A 53 10.34 4.64 3.79
CA ALA A 53 9.64 5.56 2.92
C ALA A 53 9.13 6.77 3.71
N ILE A 54 9.27 7.95 3.14
CA ILE A 54 8.86 9.21 3.74
C ILE A 54 7.88 9.88 2.76
N PRO A 55 6.64 10.19 3.21
CA PRO A 55 5.71 10.95 2.38
C PRO A 55 6.22 12.38 2.20
N GLY A 56 6.00 12.94 1.02
CA GLY A 56 6.12 14.38 0.79
C GLY A 56 4.89 15.13 1.30
N GLU A 57 4.96 16.45 1.22
CA GLU A 57 3.84 17.32 1.57
C GLU A 57 2.87 17.47 0.38
N PRO A 58 1.58 17.77 0.63
CA PRO A 58 0.65 18.11 -0.44
C PRO A 58 1.17 19.26 -1.31
N GLY A 59 1.36 19.01 -2.59
CA GLY A 59 1.89 19.98 -3.55
C GLY A 59 3.38 19.82 -3.87
N ASP A 60 4.10 18.96 -3.15
CA ASP A 60 5.45 18.54 -3.56
C ASP A 60 5.40 17.83 -4.92
N PRO A 61 6.49 17.91 -5.72
CA PRO A 61 6.57 17.23 -7.00
C PRO A 61 6.57 15.70 -6.81
N GLY A 62 5.93 14.99 -7.72
CA GLY A 62 5.88 13.53 -7.74
C GLY A 62 4.49 13.00 -8.08
N GLU A 63 4.42 11.71 -8.39
CA GLU A 63 3.13 11.03 -8.55
C GLU A 63 2.44 10.88 -7.19
N ALA A 64 1.11 11.00 -7.18
CA ALA A 64 0.33 10.79 -5.97
C ALA A 64 0.31 9.31 -5.59
N VAL A 65 0.57 9.03 -4.32
CA VAL A 65 0.56 7.68 -3.74
C VAL A 65 -0.40 7.66 -2.57
N ASP A 66 -1.09 6.53 -2.37
CA ASP A 66 -1.88 6.29 -1.17
C ASP A 66 -1.02 5.67 -0.08
N TRP A 67 -1.17 6.19 1.13
CA TRP A 67 -0.39 5.77 2.29
C TRP A 67 -1.31 5.36 3.42
N TRP A 68 -1.01 4.23 4.06
CA TRP A 68 -1.52 3.93 5.38
C TRP A 68 -0.75 4.76 6.42
N PHE A 69 -1.46 5.65 7.08
CA PHE A 69 -0.99 6.39 8.25
C PHE A 69 -1.60 5.74 9.49
N TYR A 70 -0.76 5.30 10.42
CA TYR A 70 -1.19 4.78 11.70
C TYR A 70 -0.17 5.18 12.77
N GLU A 71 -0.56 6.02 13.72
CA GLU A 71 0.38 6.64 14.68
C GLU A 71 1.63 7.23 13.98
N ASP A 72 2.81 6.65 14.16
CA ASP A 72 4.07 7.05 13.52
C ASP A 72 4.37 6.27 12.23
N LEU A 73 3.63 5.21 11.94
CA LEU A 73 3.81 4.39 10.73
C LEU A 73 3.31 5.15 9.51
N ARG A 74 4.17 5.21 8.48
CA ARG A 74 3.86 5.71 7.14
C ARG A 74 4.19 4.60 6.14
N ARG A 75 3.18 3.88 5.66
CA ARG A 75 3.37 2.77 4.71
C ARG A 75 2.74 3.13 3.37
N PRO A 76 3.54 3.37 2.31
CA PRO A 76 2.98 3.61 0.98
C PRO A 76 2.37 2.32 0.45
N LEU A 77 1.35 2.42 -0.40
CA LEU A 77 0.89 1.31 -1.23
C LEU A 77 1.83 1.19 -2.43
N LEU A 78 2.30 -0.04 -2.69
CA LEU A 78 3.24 -0.32 -3.76
C LEU A 78 2.62 -1.28 -4.78
N ARG A 79 3.05 -1.20 -6.05
CA ARG A 79 2.64 -2.14 -7.09
C ARG A 79 3.00 -3.59 -6.73
N LEU A 80 4.10 -3.79 -6.02
CA LEU A 80 4.50 -5.11 -5.50
C LEU A 80 3.41 -5.75 -4.64
N ASP A 81 2.69 -4.94 -3.84
CA ASP A 81 1.62 -5.41 -2.96
C ASP A 81 0.31 -5.69 -3.72
N THR A 82 0.21 -5.26 -4.99
CA THR A 82 -1.01 -5.30 -5.84
C THR A 82 -0.71 -5.65 -7.30
N ALA A 83 -0.09 -6.80 -7.48
CA ALA A 83 0.37 -7.26 -8.78
C ALA A 83 -0.74 -7.75 -9.73
N VAL A 84 -1.96 -8.00 -9.22
CA VAL A 84 -3.02 -8.68 -9.99
C VAL A 84 -3.36 -7.89 -11.25
N GLY A 85 -3.13 -8.51 -12.41
CA GLY A 85 -3.46 -7.94 -13.71
C GLY A 85 -2.40 -7.09 -14.37
N TYR A 86 -1.19 -7.02 -13.81
CA TYR A 86 -0.05 -6.32 -14.38
C TYR A 86 0.97 -7.29 -14.96
N ALA A 87 1.74 -6.83 -15.96
CA ALA A 87 2.84 -7.61 -16.51
C ALA A 87 3.98 -7.72 -15.49
N ARG A 88 4.83 -8.74 -15.60
CA ARG A 88 5.86 -9.04 -14.58
C ARG A 88 6.85 -7.89 -14.42
N GLU A 89 7.20 -7.26 -15.53
CA GLU A 89 8.06 -6.09 -15.66
C GLU A 89 7.51 -4.85 -14.95
N ASP A 90 6.19 -4.75 -14.78
CA ASP A 90 5.55 -3.64 -14.08
C ASP A 90 5.52 -3.85 -12.56
N ILE A 91 5.72 -5.08 -12.08
CA ILE A 91 5.73 -5.42 -10.65
C ILE A 91 7.03 -4.93 -10.00
N THR A 92 6.99 -3.68 -9.55
CA THR A 92 8.12 -2.92 -8.98
C THR A 92 7.73 -2.27 -7.66
N LEU A 93 8.67 -1.59 -7.00
CA LEU A 93 8.40 -0.75 -5.82
C LEU A 93 7.76 0.60 -6.18
N LYS A 94 7.12 0.73 -7.34
CA LYS A 94 6.37 1.94 -7.71
C LYS A 94 5.24 2.17 -6.70
N GLY A 95 5.13 3.40 -6.17
CA GLY A 95 3.98 3.83 -5.36
C GLY A 95 2.71 3.94 -6.21
N ILE A 96 1.57 3.57 -5.62
CA ILE A 96 0.28 3.50 -6.32
C ILE A 96 -0.86 4.09 -5.47
N THR A 97 -2.02 4.23 -6.10
CA THR A 97 -3.28 4.57 -5.44
C THR A 97 -4.26 3.39 -5.46
N TYR A 98 -5.33 3.45 -4.68
CA TYR A 98 -6.44 2.49 -4.77
C TYR A 98 -7.07 2.42 -6.17
N ALA A 99 -7.01 3.50 -6.96
CA ALA A 99 -7.54 3.51 -8.33
C ALA A 99 -6.72 2.63 -9.29
N ASP A 100 -5.47 2.34 -8.92
CA ASP A 100 -4.57 1.45 -9.67
C ASP A 100 -4.74 -0.03 -9.28
N MET A 101 -5.65 -0.33 -8.35
CA MET A 101 -5.96 -1.68 -7.91
C MET A 101 -7.17 -2.23 -8.67
N ARG A 102 -7.23 -3.55 -8.84
CA ARG A 102 -8.44 -4.18 -9.37
C ARG A 102 -9.56 -4.12 -8.32
N PRO A 103 -10.83 -3.96 -8.75
CA PRO A 103 -11.99 -4.00 -7.87
C PRO A 103 -12.21 -5.39 -7.26
#